data_AF-A0AAU0VZ11-F1
#
_entry.id   AF-A0AAU0VZ11-F1
#
_cell.length_a   1.000
_cell.length_b   1.000
_cell.length_c   1.000
_cell.angle_alpha   90.00
_cell.angle_beta   90.00
_cell.angle_gamma   90.00
#
_symmetry.space_group_name_H-M   'P 1'
#
loop_
_entity.id
_entity.type
_entity.pdbx_description
1 polymer ?
#
loop_
_entity_poly.entity_id
_entity_poly.type
_entity_poly.pdbx_seq_one_letter_code
_entity_poly.pdbx_strand_id
1 'polypeptide(L)'
;MSQPAPLTPTTEPPIVTPPYPPLYTPFKFLSLRLAARLTPTRLSSNALTVVWALLLITASVALAYEHTVYALALILLSILLDCLDGDLARHRRQPSLSGTLLEQLAHWTGNMGLVAGAAAALLLDDPRPGNILLAAALAVVQAVYIAVVRQVRPDAASVAGYPRLQAAFRRIVKGIYNLSPIELPMAVALVVSGVTQEALIALTGFFAVLSGLVFVPHFVLVRAADRSQWGPVAPARPGAFTSLPAQHRTTVAQVIPDARWWTPGVPRLPAEVQALLGRQAPASGAPVLEAVWRDVTAKLPELFRTKGAVLLFSGPDDLAWEAVLRTLCAPGDAILIVGGRTSVERRRKAADRFGVRVFSLLTPFGVGATPTELDRLLADHPAARLVLLSQTEAEDGTRTDLAAVAEVLRANDALFAVDACLGLCADDLRMDEWGVDIALSSSDSGMMAPPGVSLVALGPRALRLLDEPAADGGCAGTSLDLRAHRGAESSGRRLAAPALAGLQMSVGLVLEAGLDHVLAHHQRLAERFRRGCVDVAGLELASARPSAACTAVLLPATVDVRELQNQMFATARMVVATGVDPQGVPTLNFGHVGWLVDDDVDLAVRTLAAALDAARDLAPSHID
;
A
#
# COMPACT_ATOMS: atom_id res chain seq x y z
N MET A 1 -12.38 10.33 27.98
CA MET A 1 -13.33 9.48 27.23
C MET A 1 -14.30 10.38 26.50
N SER A 2 -14.12 10.54 25.20
CA SER A 2 -15.01 11.31 24.32
C SER A 2 -15.24 10.43 23.10
N GLN A 3 -16.49 10.03 22.86
CA GLN A 3 -16.85 9.20 21.70
C GLN A 3 -16.58 9.96 20.39
N PRO A 4 -16.02 9.32 19.35
CA PRO A 4 -15.91 9.94 18.04
C PRO A 4 -17.30 10.05 17.38
N ALA A 5 -17.53 11.16 16.69
CA ALA A 5 -18.76 11.47 15.98
C ALA A 5 -19.08 10.43 14.87
N PRO A 6 -20.38 10.21 14.54
CA PRO A 6 -20.74 9.24 13.51
C PRO A 6 -20.38 9.77 12.12
N LEU A 7 -19.64 8.96 11.36
CA LEU A 7 -19.36 9.20 9.95
C LEU A 7 -20.67 9.28 9.15
N THR A 8 -20.88 10.39 8.44
CA THR A 8 -21.94 10.54 7.44
C THR A 8 -21.81 9.48 6.34
N PRO A 9 -22.91 8.84 5.90
CA PRO A 9 -22.86 7.79 4.90
C PRO A 9 -22.53 8.40 3.53
N THR A 10 -21.35 8.10 3.01
CA THR A 10 -21.04 8.29 1.60
C THR A 10 -22.03 7.47 0.76
N THR A 11 -22.78 8.14 -0.11
CA THR A 11 -23.62 7.52 -1.13
C THR A 11 -22.73 6.85 -2.16
N GLU A 12 -22.36 5.58 -1.92
CA GLU A 12 -21.89 4.69 -2.98
C GLU A 12 -22.99 4.51 -4.03
N PRO A 13 -22.63 4.36 -5.33
CA PRO A 13 -23.60 4.07 -6.36
C PRO A 13 -24.35 2.76 -6.01
N PRO A 14 -25.63 2.62 -6.35
CA PRO A 14 -26.38 1.41 -6.06
C PRO A 14 -25.65 0.22 -6.69
N ILE A 15 -25.40 -0.81 -5.88
CA ILE A 15 -24.84 -2.08 -6.34
C ILE A 15 -25.80 -2.62 -7.41
N VAL A 16 -25.40 -2.51 -8.68
CA VAL A 16 -26.14 -3.11 -9.80
C VAL A 16 -25.91 -4.62 -9.73
N THR A 17 -26.81 -5.32 -9.03
CA THR A 17 -26.85 -6.79 -9.07
C THR A 17 -27.25 -7.24 -10.48
N PRO A 18 -26.54 -8.19 -11.11
CA PRO A 18 -26.96 -8.76 -12.39
C PRO A 18 -28.38 -9.35 -12.28
N PRO A 19 -29.16 -9.39 -13.37
CA PRO A 19 -30.51 -9.95 -13.34
C PRO A 19 -30.44 -11.41 -12.87
N TYR A 20 -31.13 -11.69 -11.76
CA TYR A 20 -31.29 -13.05 -11.24
C TYR A 20 -32.12 -13.91 -12.21
N PRO A 21 -31.97 -15.25 -12.18
CA PRO A 21 -32.82 -16.14 -12.96
C PRO A 21 -34.32 -15.87 -12.69
N PRO A 22 -35.21 -16.00 -13.68
CA PRO A 22 -36.62 -15.60 -13.56
C PRO A 22 -37.35 -16.24 -12.35
N LEU A 23 -37.02 -17.49 -12.04
CA LEU A 23 -37.61 -18.27 -10.93
C LEU A 23 -37.12 -17.84 -9.54
N TYR A 24 -36.00 -17.14 -9.43
CA TYR A 24 -35.49 -16.58 -8.17
C TYR A 24 -36.21 -15.28 -7.76
N THR A 25 -36.85 -14.60 -8.72
CA THR A 25 -37.50 -13.29 -8.53
C THR A 25 -38.48 -13.24 -7.35
N PRO A 26 -39.45 -14.19 -7.19
CA PRO A 26 -40.38 -14.15 -6.05
C PRO A 26 -39.68 -14.36 -4.70
N PHE A 27 -38.68 -15.24 -4.62
CA PHE A 27 -37.89 -15.48 -3.41
C PHE A 27 -37.02 -14.28 -3.06
N LYS A 28 -36.49 -13.59 -4.08
CA LYS A 28 -35.68 -12.38 -3.92
C LYS A 28 -36.50 -11.23 -3.34
N PHE A 29 -37.72 -11.03 -3.85
CA PHE A 29 -38.62 -10.01 -3.35
C PHE A 29 -38.99 -10.26 -1.87
N LEU A 30 -39.26 -11.51 -1.52
CA LEU A 30 -39.60 -11.90 -0.15
C LEU A 30 -38.40 -11.80 0.81
N SER A 31 -37.22 -12.26 0.39
CA SER A 31 -35.98 -12.21 1.18
C SER A 31 -35.54 -10.77 1.46
N LEU A 32 -35.64 -9.84 0.51
CA LEU A 32 -35.35 -8.41 0.76
C LEU A 32 -36.23 -7.82 1.88
N ARG A 33 -37.53 -8.14 1.88
CA ARG A 33 -38.47 -7.70 2.92
C ARG A 33 -38.18 -8.33 4.28
N LEU A 34 -37.81 -9.61 4.30
CA LEU A 34 -37.46 -10.33 5.52
C LEU A 34 -36.10 -9.86 6.07
N ALA A 35 -35.12 -9.60 5.22
CA ALA A 35 -33.80 -9.11 5.61
C ALA A 35 -33.91 -7.77 6.35
N ALA A 36 -34.69 -6.82 5.83
CA ALA A 36 -34.94 -5.55 6.49
C ALA A 36 -35.57 -5.72 7.89
N ARG A 37 -36.51 -6.66 8.06
CA ARG A 37 -37.17 -6.94 9.35
C ARG A 37 -36.28 -7.71 10.34
N LEU A 38 -35.40 -8.58 9.84
CA LEU A 38 -34.53 -9.43 10.65
C LEU A 38 -33.20 -8.74 11.00
N THR A 39 -32.85 -7.66 10.31
CA THR A 39 -31.66 -6.85 10.59
C THR A 39 -31.45 -6.51 12.07
N PRO A 40 -32.46 -6.06 12.85
CA PRO A 40 -32.29 -5.75 14.28
C PRO A 40 -32.15 -6.99 15.20
N THR A 41 -32.34 -8.21 14.70
CA THR A 41 -32.24 -9.44 15.51
C THR A 41 -30.80 -9.93 15.69
N ARG A 42 -30.56 -10.87 16.62
CA ARG A 42 -29.25 -11.53 16.79
C ARG A 42 -28.99 -12.69 15.81
N LEU A 43 -29.91 -12.97 14.90
CA LEU A 43 -29.80 -14.09 13.95
C LEU A 43 -28.67 -13.82 12.94
N SER A 44 -27.66 -14.68 12.85
CA SER A 44 -26.53 -14.49 11.93
C SER A 44 -26.82 -15.03 10.52
N SER A 45 -26.15 -14.47 9.50
CA SER A 45 -26.21 -14.99 8.12
C SER A 45 -25.76 -16.45 8.07
N ASN A 46 -24.69 -16.80 8.79
CA ASN A 46 -24.16 -18.17 8.81
C ASN A 46 -25.15 -19.15 9.43
N ALA A 47 -25.94 -18.73 10.43
CA ALA A 47 -26.99 -19.58 11.00
C ALA A 47 -28.08 -19.88 9.96
N LEU A 48 -28.43 -18.92 9.10
CA LEU A 48 -29.36 -19.14 8.00
C LEU A 48 -28.79 -20.13 6.97
N THR A 49 -27.51 -20.01 6.60
CA THR A 49 -26.83 -20.93 5.69
C THR A 49 -26.82 -22.38 6.22
N VAL A 50 -26.60 -22.57 7.52
CA VAL A 50 -26.63 -23.90 8.15
C VAL A 50 -28.04 -24.49 8.14
N VAL A 51 -29.06 -23.68 8.50
CA VAL A 51 -30.46 -24.14 8.48
C VAL A 51 -30.89 -24.50 7.07
N TRP A 52 -30.52 -23.67 6.09
CA TRP A 52 -30.75 -23.94 4.68
C TRP A 52 -30.15 -25.30 4.23
N ALA A 53 -28.88 -25.57 4.57
CA ALA A 53 -28.23 -26.84 4.24
C ALA A 53 -28.94 -28.05 4.86
N LEU A 54 -29.38 -27.93 6.12
CA LEU A 54 -30.12 -28.98 6.83
C LEU A 54 -31.49 -29.24 6.19
N LEU A 55 -32.19 -28.22 5.69
CA LEU A 55 -33.46 -28.39 4.98
C LEU A 55 -33.27 -29.15 3.66
N LEU A 56 -32.19 -28.89 2.91
CA LEU A 56 -31.89 -29.62 1.67
C LEU A 56 -31.56 -31.09 1.95
N ILE A 57 -30.78 -31.37 2.98
CA ILE A 57 -30.49 -32.75 3.41
C ILE A 57 -31.78 -33.46 3.82
N THR A 58 -32.63 -32.79 4.60
CA THR A 58 -33.93 -33.35 5.02
C THR A 58 -34.85 -33.60 3.83
N ALA A 59 -34.87 -32.69 2.85
CA ALA A 59 -35.65 -32.85 1.62
C ALA A 59 -35.17 -34.05 0.79
N SER A 60 -33.86 -34.31 0.78
CA SER A 60 -33.31 -35.48 0.07
C SER A 60 -33.76 -36.80 0.67
N VAL A 61 -33.78 -36.89 2.01
CA VAL A 61 -34.31 -38.06 2.72
C VAL A 61 -35.80 -38.19 2.47
N ALA A 62 -36.57 -37.09 2.55
CA ALA A 62 -38.01 -37.12 2.25
C ALA A 62 -38.31 -37.59 0.81
N LEU A 63 -37.49 -37.21 -0.17
CA LEU A 63 -37.59 -37.72 -1.55
C LEU A 63 -37.32 -39.22 -1.62
N ALA A 64 -36.29 -39.71 -0.92
CA ALA A 64 -35.95 -41.14 -0.91
C ALA A 64 -37.05 -42.04 -0.34
N TYR A 65 -37.93 -41.49 0.51
CA TYR A 65 -39.09 -42.16 1.10
C TYR A 65 -40.43 -41.70 0.47
N GLU A 66 -40.40 -41.17 -0.75
CA GLU A 66 -41.59 -40.78 -1.54
C GLU A 66 -42.51 -39.73 -0.90
N HIS A 67 -42.01 -38.97 0.08
CA HIS A 67 -42.73 -37.84 0.68
C HIS A 67 -42.57 -36.55 -0.16
N THR A 68 -42.95 -36.61 -1.43
CA THR A 68 -42.64 -35.61 -2.47
C THR A 68 -43.16 -34.22 -2.15
N VAL A 69 -44.37 -34.11 -1.60
CA VAL A 69 -44.96 -32.81 -1.21
C VAL A 69 -44.16 -32.15 -0.08
N TYR A 70 -43.73 -32.94 0.89
CA TYR A 70 -42.93 -32.47 2.02
C TYR A 70 -41.53 -32.05 1.56
N ALA A 71 -40.90 -32.84 0.69
CA ALA A 71 -39.62 -32.51 0.11
C ALA A 71 -39.66 -31.21 -0.72
N LEU A 72 -40.70 -31.01 -1.53
CA LEU A 72 -40.87 -29.80 -2.32
C LEU A 72 -41.00 -28.56 -1.42
N ALA A 73 -41.77 -28.65 -0.34
CA ALA A 73 -41.92 -27.56 0.62
C ALA A 73 -40.58 -27.20 1.29
N LEU A 74 -39.79 -28.21 1.67
CA LEU A 74 -38.46 -28.01 2.24
C LEU A 74 -37.48 -27.38 1.24
N ILE A 75 -37.50 -27.81 -0.02
CA ILE A 75 -36.66 -27.23 -1.09
C ILE A 75 -37.02 -25.76 -1.32
N LEU A 76 -38.30 -25.41 -1.43
CA LEU A 76 -38.73 -24.02 -1.63
C LEU A 76 -38.37 -23.13 -0.44
N LEU A 77 -38.51 -23.64 0.79
CA LEU A 77 -38.07 -22.93 1.99
C LEU A 77 -36.54 -22.75 1.99
N SER A 78 -35.81 -23.76 1.55
CA SER A 78 -34.35 -23.71 1.47
C SER A 78 -33.89 -22.57 0.54
N ILE A 79 -34.52 -22.42 -0.63
CA ILE A 79 -34.21 -21.38 -1.63
C ILE A 79 -34.46 -19.98 -1.08
N LEU A 80 -35.51 -19.82 -0.28
CA LEU A 80 -35.79 -18.55 0.40
C LEU A 80 -34.67 -18.19 1.38
N LEU A 81 -34.15 -19.15 2.13
CA LEU A 81 -33.08 -18.93 3.11
C LEU A 81 -31.74 -18.61 2.45
N ASP A 82 -31.43 -19.25 1.32
CA ASP A 82 -30.27 -18.95 0.46
C ASP A 82 -30.31 -17.51 -0.09
N CYS A 83 -31.50 -17.00 -0.46
CA CYS A 83 -31.62 -15.60 -0.83
C CYS A 83 -31.45 -14.67 0.38
N LEU A 84 -32.05 -15.05 1.50
CA LEU A 84 -32.15 -14.25 2.71
C LEU A 84 -30.80 -14.07 3.40
N ASP A 85 -29.92 -15.06 3.40
CA ASP A 85 -28.61 -14.95 4.03
C ASP A 85 -27.76 -13.86 3.35
N GLY A 86 -27.69 -13.86 2.02
CA GLY A 86 -26.94 -12.91 1.22
C GLY A 86 -27.55 -11.50 1.26
N ASP A 87 -28.87 -11.38 1.38
CA ASP A 87 -29.54 -10.10 1.59
C ASP A 87 -29.34 -9.55 3.02
N LEU A 88 -29.38 -10.39 4.05
CA LEU A 88 -29.18 -10.00 5.43
C LEU A 88 -27.72 -9.54 5.68
N ALA A 89 -26.74 -10.23 5.09
CA ALA A 89 -25.33 -9.84 5.15
C ALA A 89 -25.11 -8.47 4.48
N ARG A 90 -25.70 -8.24 3.30
CA ARG A 90 -25.64 -6.95 2.59
C ARG A 90 -26.28 -5.82 3.39
N HIS A 91 -27.44 -6.06 4.00
CA HIS A 91 -28.14 -5.03 4.78
C HIS A 91 -27.37 -4.64 6.05
N ARG A 92 -26.64 -5.58 6.66
CA ARG A 92 -25.79 -5.32 7.83
C ARG A 92 -24.39 -4.80 7.52
N ARG A 93 -24.02 -4.68 6.24
CA ARG A 93 -22.65 -4.36 5.77
C ARG A 93 -21.57 -5.21 6.44
N GLN A 94 -21.91 -6.45 6.77
CA GLN A 94 -20.96 -7.40 7.35
C GLN A 94 -20.48 -8.34 6.25
N PRO A 95 -19.16 -8.54 6.10
CA PRO A 95 -18.66 -9.60 5.24
C PRO A 95 -19.17 -10.92 5.79
N SER A 96 -19.87 -11.70 4.95
CA SER A 96 -20.16 -13.09 5.25
C SER A 96 -18.82 -13.80 5.46
N LEU A 97 -18.52 -14.21 6.69
CA LEU A 97 -17.34 -15.03 7.02
C LEU A 97 -17.35 -16.38 6.25
N SER A 98 -18.46 -16.69 5.57
CA SER A 98 -18.72 -17.86 4.76
C SER A 98 -18.74 -17.60 3.25
N GLY A 99 -18.02 -16.59 2.75
CA GLY A 99 -17.95 -16.28 1.31
C GLY A 99 -17.32 -17.34 0.39
N THR A 100 -16.90 -18.50 0.89
CA THR A 100 -16.47 -19.62 0.04
C THR A 100 -16.74 -20.98 0.65
N LEU A 101 -16.18 -21.33 1.82
CA LEU A 101 -16.17 -22.74 2.27
C LEU A 101 -17.55 -23.29 2.69
N LEU A 102 -18.27 -22.60 3.56
CA LEU A 102 -19.54 -23.12 4.13
C LEU A 102 -20.66 -23.15 3.08
N GLU A 103 -20.73 -22.12 2.25
CA GLU A 103 -21.65 -22.05 1.11
C GLU A 103 -21.32 -23.13 0.06
N GLN A 104 -20.03 -23.37 -0.21
CA GLN A 104 -19.60 -24.48 -1.07
C GLN A 104 -20.00 -25.84 -0.49
N LEU A 105 -19.75 -26.07 0.80
CA LEU A 105 -20.15 -27.32 1.47
C LEU A 105 -21.67 -27.52 1.46
N ALA A 106 -22.45 -26.46 1.68
CA ALA A 106 -23.92 -26.51 1.65
C ALA A 106 -24.46 -26.84 0.24
N HIS A 107 -23.96 -26.17 -0.81
CA HIS A 107 -24.36 -26.47 -2.18
C HIS A 107 -23.89 -27.86 -2.65
N TRP A 108 -22.70 -28.30 -2.24
CA TRP A 108 -22.17 -29.61 -2.61
C TRP A 108 -22.98 -30.72 -1.96
N THR A 109 -23.15 -30.66 -0.64
CA THR A 109 -23.84 -31.71 0.12
C THR A 109 -25.35 -31.70 -0.13
N GLY A 110 -25.97 -30.52 -0.22
CA GLY A 110 -27.41 -30.39 -0.47
C GLY A 110 -27.84 -30.87 -1.85
N ASN A 111 -27.16 -30.42 -2.92
CA ASN A 111 -27.54 -30.77 -4.29
C ASN A 111 -27.19 -32.24 -4.63
N MET A 112 -26.06 -32.75 -4.14
CA MET A 112 -25.73 -34.19 -4.26
C MET A 112 -26.73 -35.04 -3.48
N GLY A 113 -27.13 -34.59 -2.28
CA GLY A 113 -28.15 -35.26 -1.47
C GLY A 113 -29.46 -35.39 -2.23
N LEU A 114 -30.00 -34.30 -2.79
CA LEU A 114 -31.26 -34.33 -3.55
C LEU A 114 -31.22 -35.28 -4.75
N VAL A 115 -30.12 -35.27 -5.51
CA VAL A 115 -29.95 -36.18 -6.66
C VAL A 115 -29.86 -37.64 -6.19
N ALA A 116 -29.12 -37.89 -5.10
CA ALA A 116 -29.02 -39.22 -4.51
C ALA A 116 -30.37 -39.71 -3.94
N GLY A 117 -31.16 -38.83 -3.31
CA GLY A 117 -32.49 -39.15 -2.80
C GLY A 117 -33.49 -39.45 -3.90
N ALA A 118 -33.49 -38.67 -4.99
CA ALA A 118 -34.32 -38.94 -6.16
C ALA A 118 -33.89 -40.21 -6.91
N ALA A 119 -32.58 -40.46 -7.03
CA ALA A 119 -32.05 -41.71 -7.56
C ALA A 119 -32.43 -42.91 -6.69
N ALA A 120 -32.38 -42.77 -5.37
CA ALA A 120 -32.80 -43.80 -4.43
C ALA A 120 -34.30 -44.11 -4.56
N ALA A 121 -35.16 -43.10 -4.65
CA ALA A 121 -36.59 -43.29 -4.91
C ALA A 121 -36.83 -44.07 -6.22
N LEU A 122 -36.17 -43.69 -7.32
CA LEU A 122 -36.27 -44.37 -8.61
C LEU A 122 -35.73 -45.81 -8.59
N LEU A 123 -34.72 -46.10 -7.75
CA LEU A 123 -34.11 -47.42 -7.62
C LEU A 123 -34.85 -48.35 -6.67
N LEU A 124 -35.45 -47.80 -5.60
CA LEU A 124 -36.23 -48.54 -4.60
C LEU A 124 -37.61 -48.92 -5.15
N ASP A 125 -38.19 -48.11 -6.04
CA ASP A 125 -39.51 -48.34 -6.64
C ASP A 125 -39.45 -49.37 -7.80
N ASP A 126 -38.44 -49.31 -8.69
CA ASP A 126 -38.22 -50.36 -9.72
C ASP A 126 -36.76 -50.40 -10.24
N PRO A 127 -35.94 -51.42 -9.87
CA PRO A 127 -34.51 -51.50 -10.22
C PRO A 127 -34.24 -52.01 -11.64
N ARG A 128 -34.95 -51.48 -12.65
CA ARG A 128 -34.66 -51.78 -14.06
C ARG A 128 -33.35 -51.14 -14.52
N PRO A 129 -32.65 -51.73 -15.51
CA PRO A 129 -31.41 -51.18 -16.06
C PRO A 129 -31.53 -49.72 -16.51
N GLY A 130 -32.70 -49.32 -17.04
CA GLY A 130 -32.99 -47.94 -17.44
C GLY A 130 -32.99 -46.94 -16.28
N ASN A 131 -33.50 -47.33 -15.11
CA ASN A 131 -33.54 -46.48 -13.92
C ASN A 131 -32.14 -46.36 -13.28
N ILE A 132 -31.34 -47.44 -13.34
CA ILE A 132 -29.93 -47.43 -12.93
C ILE A 132 -29.11 -46.51 -13.84
N LEU A 133 -29.31 -46.59 -15.16
CA LEU A 133 -28.65 -45.73 -16.15
C LEU A 133 -29.04 -44.25 -15.97
N LEU A 134 -30.30 -43.97 -15.68
CA LEU A 134 -30.81 -42.63 -15.43
C LEU A 134 -30.25 -42.04 -14.12
N ALA A 135 -30.23 -42.82 -13.03
CA ALA A 135 -29.62 -42.43 -11.77
C ALA A 135 -28.11 -42.12 -11.94
N ALA A 136 -27.39 -42.97 -12.68
CA ALA A 136 -25.98 -42.77 -12.99
C ALA A 136 -25.75 -41.52 -13.87
N ALA A 137 -26.63 -41.27 -14.85
CA ALA A 137 -26.55 -40.09 -15.71
C ALA A 137 -26.77 -38.79 -14.93
N LEU A 138 -27.76 -38.76 -14.02
CA LEU A 138 -28.03 -37.61 -13.15
C LEU A 138 -26.83 -37.29 -12.23
N ALA A 139 -26.20 -38.33 -11.67
CA ALA A 139 -25.00 -38.17 -10.84
C ALA A 139 -23.81 -37.61 -11.64
N VAL A 140 -23.59 -38.11 -12.86
CA VAL A 140 -22.50 -37.66 -13.75
C VAL A 140 -22.73 -36.22 -14.22
N VAL A 141 -23.94 -35.86 -14.64
CA VAL A 141 -24.27 -34.48 -15.07
C VAL A 141 -24.03 -33.49 -13.94
N GLN A 142 -24.41 -33.84 -12.70
CA GLN A 142 -24.21 -32.95 -11.55
C GLN A 142 -22.72 -32.85 -11.15
N ALA A 143 -21.96 -33.95 -11.21
CA ALA A 143 -20.51 -33.93 -10.99
C ALA A 143 -19.77 -33.07 -12.03
N VAL A 144 -20.17 -33.16 -13.31
CA VAL A 144 -19.62 -32.35 -14.40
C VAL A 144 -20.02 -30.87 -14.25
N TYR A 145 -21.26 -30.57 -13.84
CA TYR A 145 -21.70 -29.20 -13.56
C TYR A 145 -20.87 -28.54 -12.46
N ILE A 146 -20.63 -29.23 -11.34
CA ILE A 146 -19.80 -28.73 -10.23
C ILE A 146 -18.37 -28.47 -10.69
N ALA A 147 -17.80 -29.35 -11.53
CA ALA A 147 -16.45 -29.22 -12.05
C ALA A 147 -16.29 -28.06 -13.05
N VAL A 148 -17.30 -27.79 -13.89
CA VAL A 148 -17.21 -26.85 -15.01
C VAL A 148 -17.73 -25.45 -14.66
N VAL A 149 -18.93 -25.35 -14.10
CA VAL A 149 -19.63 -24.04 -13.97
C VAL A 149 -19.07 -23.19 -12.83
N ARG A 150 -18.49 -23.81 -11.79
CA ARG A 150 -17.86 -23.06 -10.68
C ARG A 150 -16.37 -22.76 -10.86
N GLN A 151 -15.68 -23.40 -11.80
CA GLN A 151 -14.28 -23.05 -12.14
C GLN A 151 -14.17 -22.02 -13.28
N VAL A 152 -15.25 -21.83 -14.05
CA VAL A 152 -15.26 -20.93 -15.21
C VAL A 152 -16.11 -19.70 -14.90
N ARG A 153 -15.47 -18.52 -14.75
CA ARG A 153 -16.21 -17.26 -14.84
C ARG A 153 -16.80 -17.17 -16.26
N PRO A 154 -18.11 -16.91 -16.45
CA PRO A 154 -18.72 -16.86 -17.78
C PRO A 154 -18.04 -15.83 -18.70
N ASP A 155 -17.40 -14.81 -18.12
CA ASP A 155 -16.67 -13.77 -18.84
C ASP A 155 -15.26 -14.19 -19.27
N ALA A 156 -14.71 -15.25 -18.67
CA ALA A 156 -13.37 -15.80 -18.95
C ALA A 156 -13.40 -16.93 -20.00
N ALA A 157 -14.58 -17.46 -20.35
CA ALA A 157 -14.74 -18.51 -21.35
C ALA A 157 -14.49 -17.97 -22.77
N SER A 158 -13.37 -18.36 -23.38
CA SER A 158 -12.88 -17.80 -24.64
C SER A 158 -12.30 -18.89 -25.54
N VAL A 159 -12.85 -19.04 -26.74
CA VAL A 159 -12.25 -19.87 -27.81
C VAL A 159 -11.25 -18.99 -28.57
N ALA A 160 -9.96 -19.34 -28.52
CA ALA A 160 -8.91 -18.60 -29.21
C ALA A 160 -9.02 -18.79 -30.74
N GLY A 161 -8.90 -17.71 -31.51
CA GLY A 161 -8.73 -17.74 -32.97
C GLY A 161 -10.00 -17.66 -33.83
N TYR A 162 -11.21 -17.68 -33.26
CA TYR A 162 -12.46 -17.63 -34.06
C TYR A 162 -13.55 -16.74 -33.41
N PRO A 163 -13.59 -15.43 -33.73
CA PRO A 163 -14.41 -14.45 -33.00
C PRO A 163 -15.94 -14.67 -33.11
N ARG A 164 -16.43 -15.25 -34.22
CA ARG A 164 -17.86 -15.59 -34.37
C ARG A 164 -18.29 -16.78 -33.51
N LEU A 165 -17.42 -17.79 -33.36
CA LEU A 165 -17.66 -18.93 -32.47
C LEU A 165 -17.59 -18.51 -31.01
N GLN A 166 -16.71 -17.57 -30.68
CA GLN A 166 -16.51 -17.05 -29.33
C GLN A 166 -17.77 -16.36 -28.77
N ALA A 167 -18.47 -15.58 -29.59
CA ALA A 167 -19.71 -14.91 -29.20
C ALA A 167 -20.88 -15.90 -29.02
N ALA A 168 -21.01 -16.89 -29.92
CA ALA A 168 -22.01 -17.95 -29.80
C ALA A 168 -21.76 -18.82 -28.56
N PHE A 169 -20.49 -19.19 -28.32
CA PHE A 169 -20.07 -19.98 -27.16
C PHE A 169 -20.33 -19.24 -25.84
N ARG A 170 -20.00 -17.94 -25.75
CA ARG A 170 -20.34 -17.14 -24.56
C ARG A 170 -21.84 -17.03 -24.33
N ARG A 171 -22.65 -16.89 -25.39
CA ARG A 171 -24.12 -16.88 -25.25
C ARG A 171 -24.66 -18.22 -24.77
N ILE A 172 -24.10 -19.34 -25.23
CA ILE A 172 -24.48 -20.69 -24.80
C ILE A 172 -24.08 -20.93 -23.34
N VAL A 173 -22.83 -20.62 -22.96
CA VAL A 173 -22.35 -20.76 -21.57
C VAL A 173 -23.15 -19.85 -20.63
N LYS A 174 -23.44 -18.61 -21.04
CA LYS A 174 -24.29 -17.68 -20.27
C LYS A 174 -25.75 -18.14 -20.21
N GLY A 175 -26.25 -18.78 -21.26
CA GLY A 175 -27.56 -19.44 -21.28
C GLY A 175 -27.62 -20.59 -20.26
N ILE A 176 -26.63 -21.49 -20.27
CA ILE A 176 -26.51 -22.63 -19.34
C ILE A 176 -26.34 -22.14 -17.89
N TYR A 177 -25.58 -21.07 -17.68
CA TYR A 177 -25.41 -20.42 -16.38
C TYR A 177 -26.71 -19.77 -15.88
N ASN A 178 -27.47 -19.14 -16.77
CA ASN A 178 -28.77 -18.53 -16.46
C ASN A 178 -29.89 -19.56 -16.26
N LEU A 179 -29.76 -20.76 -16.83
CA LEU A 179 -30.66 -21.90 -16.68
C LEU A 179 -30.41 -22.75 -15.42
N SER A 180 -29.44 -22.45 -14.54
CA SER A 180 -29.21 -23.30 -13.35
C SER A 180 -28.46 -22.64 -12.21
N PRO A 181 -29.09 -22.58 -11.01
CA PRO A 181 -28.72 -23.50 -9.92
C PRO A 181 -29.89 -24.32 -9.34
N ILE A 182 -31.15 -24.01 -9.70
CA ILE A 182 -32.36 -24.56 -9.08
C ILE A 182 -33.22 -25.36 -10.06
N GLU A 183 -33.11 -25.09 -11.35
CA GLU A 183 -34.04 -25.61 -12.35
C GLU A 183 -33.86 -27.13 -12.57
N LEU A 184 -32.66 -27.67 -12.34
CA LEU A 184 -32.43 -29.12 -12.39
C LEU A 184 -33.03 -29.87 -11.17
N PRO A 185 -32.83 -29.44 -9.91
CA PRO A 185 -33.56 -29.98 -8.76
C PRO A 185 -35.09 -29.82 -8.87
N MET A 186 -35.57 -28.69 -9.41
CA MET A 186 -37.00 -28.42 -9.57
C MET A 186 -37.61 -29.25 -10.73
N ALA A 187 -36.85 -29.47 -11.81
CA ALA A 187 -37.20 -30.42 -12.86
C ALA A 187 -37.21 -31.86 -12.34
N VAL A 188 -36.24 -32.26 -11.50
CA VAL A 188 -36.23 -33.58 -10.84
C VAL A 188 -37.41 -33.74 -9.88
N ALA A 189 -37.78 -32.70 -9.13
CA ALA A 189 -38.98 -32.71 -8.29
C ALA A 189 -40.29 -32.78 -9.11
N LEU A 190 -40.36 -32.07 -10.24
CA LEU A 190 -41.46 -32.17 -11.21
C LEU A 190 -41.53 -33.57 -11.85
N VAL A 191 -40.38 -34.20 -12.06
CA VAL A 191 -40.25 -35.57 -12.59
C VAL A 191 -40.82 -36.62 -11.64
N VAL A 192 -40.54 -36.50 -10.33
CA VAL A 192 -41.15 -37.36 -9.30
C VAL A 192 -42.65 -37.10 -9.15
N SER A 193 -43.16 -35.92 -9.58
CA SER A 193 -44.59 -35.58 -9.55
C SER A 193 -45.42 -36.03 -10.77
N GLY A 194 -44.84 -36.83 -11.70
CA GLY A 194 -45.60 -37.51 -12.76
C GLY A 194 -45.27 -37.12 -14.20
N VAL A 195 -44.06 -36.64 -14.50
CA VAL A 195 -43.60 -36.48 -15.90
C VAL A 195 -43.31 -37.87 -16.50
N THR A 196 -43.74 -38.13 -17.74
CA THR A 196 -43.57 -39.44 -18.38
C THR A 196 -42.09 -39.82 -18.54
N GLN A 197 -41.78 -41.09 -18.30
CA GLN A 197 -40.43 -41.68 -18.40
C GLN A 197 -39.73 -41.34 -19.75
N GLU A 198 -40.49 -41.24 -20.82
CA GLU A 198 -40.01 -40.92 -22.17
C GLU A 198 -39.53 -39.46 -22.30
N ALA A 199 -40.25 -38.51 -21.71
CA ALA A 199 -39.84 -37.10 -21.70
C ALA A 199 -38.54 -36.90 -20.91
N LEU A 200 -38.34 -37.72 -19.87
CA LEU A 200 -37.14 -37.69 -19.03
C LEU A 200 -35.90 -38.24 -19.75
N ILE A 201 -36.05 -39.34 -20.49
CA ILE A 201 -34.97 -39.90 -21.32
C ILE A 201 -34.62 -38.93 -22.45
N ALA A 202 -35.61 -38.29 -23.07
CA ALA A 202 -35.40 -37.30 -24.12
C ALA A 202 -34.65 -36.06 -23.60
N LEU A 203 -35.03 -35.54 -22.43
CA LEU A 203 -34.39 -34.37 -21.81
C LEU A 203 -32.96 -34.69 -21.35
N THR A 204 -32.75 -35.85 -20.74
CA THR A 204 -31.42 -36.32 -20.31
C THR A 204 -30.50 -36.56 -21.50
N GLY A 205 -31.03 -37.17 -22.57
CA GLY A 205 -30.32 -37.35 -23.84
C GLY A 205 -29.95 -36.02 -24.49
N PHE A 206 -30.87 -35.05 -24.49
CA PHE A 206 -30.63 -33.70 -25.01
C PHE A 206 -29.48 -32.99 -24.27
N PHE A 207 -29.48 -33.00 -22.93
CA PHE A 207 -28.40 -32.38 -22.14
C PHE A 207 -27.08 -33.16 -22.20
N ALA A 208 -27.09 -34.48 -22.33
CA ALA A 208 -25.89 -35.29 -22.52
C ALA A 208 -25.22 -35.01 -23.89
N VAL A 209 -26.02 -34.90 -24.95
CA VAL A 209 -25.55 -34.54 -26.30
C VAL A 209 -25.03 -33.10 -26.33
N LEU A 210 -25.75 -32.15 -25.71
CA LEU A 210 -25.31 -30.76 -25.61
C LEU A 210 -24.00 -30.63 -24.83
N SER A 211 -23.84 -31.40 -23.75
CA SER A 211 -22.60 -31.46 -22.97
C SER A 211 -21.46 -32.08 -23.78
N GLY A 212 -21.70 -33.17 -24.53
CA GLY A 212 -20.70 -33.79 -25.40
C GLY A 212 -20.23 -32.88 -26.54
N LEU A 213 -21.14 -32.17 -27.20
CA LEU A 213 -20.84 -31.24 -28.30
C LEU A 213 -20.05 -30.01 -27.86
N VAL A 214 -20.16 -29.62 -26.59
CA VAL A 214 -19.45 -28.45 -26.02
C VAL A 214 -18.14 -28.88 -25.34
N PHE A 215 -18.14 -30.03 -24.67
CA PHE A 215 -17.01 -30.55 -23.89
C PHE A 215 -15.90 -31.12 -24.76
N VAL A 216 -16.22 -31.89 -25.81
CA VAL A 216 -15.21 -32.55 -26.66
C VAL A 216 -14.36 -31.52 -27.44
N PRO A 217 -14.92 -30.47 -28.08
CA PRO A 217 -14.11 -29.45 -28.73
C PRO A 217 -13.26 -28.64 -27.74
N HIS A 218 -13.79 -28.33 -26.55
CA HIS A 218 -13.04 -27.60 -25.52
C HIS A 218 -11.89 -28.43 -24.93
N PHE A 219 -12.13 -29.71 -24.62
CA PHE A 219 -11.10 -30.61 -24.09
C PHE A 219 -10.00 -30.88 -25.12
N VAL A 220 -10.35 -31.04 -26.40
CA VAL A 220 -9.39 -31.27 -27.49
C VAL A 220 -8.59 -30.01 -27.81
N LEU A 221 -9.21 -28.82 -27.86
CA LEU A 221 -8.52 -27.56 -28.18
C LEU A 221 -7.63 -27.06 -27.03
N VAL A 222 -8.03 -27.24 -25.77
CA VAL A 222 -7.23 -26.87 -24.61
C VAL A 222 -6.05 -27.84 -24.42
N ARG A 223 -6.25 -29.16 -24.60
CA ARG A 223 -5.13 -30.13 -24.54
C ARG A 223 -4.18 -30.06 -25.74
N ALA A 224 -4.66 -29.68 -26.92
CA ALA A 224 -3.80 -29.49 -28.09
C ALA A 224 -2.86 -28.29 -27.91
N ALA A 225 -3.33 -27.21 -27.27
CA ALA A 225 -2.49 -26.08 -26.88
C ALA A 225 -1.42 -26.48 -25.85
N ASP A 226 -1.79 -27.30 -24.85
CA ASP A 226 -0.88 -27.80 -23.81
C ASP A 226 0.24 -28.72 -24.35
N ARG A 227 -0.05 -29.59 -25.33
CA ARG A 227 0.95 -30.54 -25.86
C ARG A 227 1.98 -29.93 -26.80
N SER A 228 1.70 -28.77 -27.39
CA SER A 228 2.68 -28.03 -28.22
C SER A 228 3.80 -27.39 -27.40
N GLN A 229 3.70 -27.38 -26.07
CA GLN A 229 4.66 -26.76 -25.15
C GLN A 229 5.65 -27.74 -24.48
N TRP A 230 5.56 -29.05 -24.75
CA TRP A 230 6.37 -30.04 -24.02
C TRP A 230 7.07 -31.03 -24.98
N GLY A 231 8.34 -30.75 -25.30
CA GLY A 231 9.32 -31.78 -25.70
C GLY A 231 9.74 -32.64 -24.49
N PRO A 232 10.55 -33.70 -24.67
CA PRO A 232 10.79 -34.71 -23.64
C PRO A 232 11.41 -34.09 -22.38
N VAL A 233 10.72 -34.21 -21.26
CA VAL A 233 11.12 -33.64 -19.97
C VAL A 233 11.92 -34.66 -19.17
N ALA A 234 13.16 -34.26 -18.84
CA ALA A 234 14.02 -34.93 -17.87
C ALA A 234 13.34 -34.97 -16.49
N PRO A 235 13.60 -36.00 -15.65
CA PRO A 235 12.85 -36.20 -14.41
C PRO A 235 12.95 -34.98 -13.50
N ALA A 236 11.78 -34.54 -13.01
CA ALA A 236 11.60 -33.31 -12.24
C ALA A 236 12.43 -33.33 -10.95
N ARG A 237 13.33 -32.37 -10.81
CA ARG A 237 13.95 -32.04 -9.51
C ARG A 237 12.89 -31.39 -8.61
N PRO A 238 12.90 -31.68 -7.30
CA PRO A 238 12.00 -31.03 -6.36
C PRO A 238 12.35 -29.53 -6.29
N GLY A 239 11.46 -28.67 -6.79
CA GLY A 239 11.56 -27.22 -6.60
C GLY A 239 11.15 -26.40 -7.82
N ALA A 240 10.00 -25.72 -7.71
CA ALA A 240 9.79 -24.39 -8.26
C ALA A 240 8.41 -23.88 -7.81
N PHE A 241 8.36 -22.73 -7.13
CA PHE A 241 7.15 -21.94 -7.05
C PHE A 241 6.80 -21.53 -8.50
N THR A 242 5.80 -22.17 -9.10
CA THR A 242 5.29 -21.76 -10.40
C THR A 242 4.58 -20.42 -10.24
N SER A 243 4.88 -19.51 -11.16
CA SER A 243 4.55 -18.08 -11.05
C SER A 243 3.10 -17.81 -10.67
N LEU A 244 2.87 -16.81 -9.79
CA LEU A 244 1.54 -16.35 -9.40
C LEU A 244 0.64 -16.12 -10.64
N PRO A 245 -0.62 -16.60 -10.61
CA PRO A 245 -1.56 -16.40 -11.70
C PRO A 245 -1.76 -14.91 -12.00
N ALA A 246 -1.85 -14.53 -13.27
CA ALA A 246 -1.86 -13.13 -13.75
C ALA A 246 -2.87 -12.20 -13.03
N GLN A 247 -4.01 -12.73 -12.59
CA GLN A 247 -5.01 -11.97 -11.81
C GLN A 247 -4.49 -11.47 -10.44
N HIS A 248 -3.47 -12.12 -9.87
CA HIS A 248 -2.77 -11.70 -8.65
C HIS A 248 -1.50 -10.89 -8.97
N ARG A 249 -1.12 -10.74 -10.25
CA ARG A 249 -0.05 -9.82 -10.71
C ARG A 249 -0.54 -8.39 -10.93
N THR A 250 -1.83 -8.15 -10.73
CA THR A 250 -2.51 -6.85 -10.71
C THR A 250 -2.12 -6.00 -9.49
N THR A 251 -0.87 -6.10 -9.05
CA THR A 251 -0.41 -5.88 -7.68
C THR A 251 0.70 -4.83 -7.68
N VAL A 252 0.55 -3.82 -6.82
CA VAL A 252 1.48 -2.72 -6.53
C VAL A 252 1.77 -1.75 -7.68
N ALA A 253 2.15 -2.20 -8.89
CA ALA A 253 2.48 -1.31 -10.01
C ALA A 253 1.27 -0.50 -10.55
N GLN A 254 0.04 -0.95 -10.27
CA GLN A 254 -1.18 -0.17 -10.54
C GLN A 254 -1.54 0.81 -9.40
N VAL A 255 -0.94 0.63 -8.21
CA VAL A 255 -1.19 1.44 -7.00
C VAL A 255 -0.12 2.53 -6.84
N ILE A 256 1.12 2.26 -7.23
CA ILE A 256 2.21 3.23 -7.29
C ILE A 256 2.31 3.72 -8.73
N PRO A 257 1.78 4.91 -9.06
CA PRO A 257 1.85 5.43 -10.41
C PRO A 257 3.30 5.70 -10.81
N ASP A 258 3.60 5.51 -12.09
CA ASP A 258 4.80 6.11 -12.69
C ASP A 258 4.64 7.63 -12.64
N ALA A 259 5.30 8.25 -11.68
CA ALA A 259 5.11 9.63 -11.28
C ALA A 259 6.44 10.33 -11.04
N ARG A 260 6.47 11.62 -11.33
CA ARG A 260 7.58 12.53 -11.03
C ARG A 260 7.37 13.06 -9.62
N TRP A 261 8.04 12.45 -8.66
CA TRP A 261 8.05 12.92 -7.28
C TRP A 261 8.87 14.21 -7.18
N TRP A 262 8.21 15.28 -6.77
CA TRP A 262 8.78 16.58 -6.42
C TRP A 262 8.51 16.89 -4.95
N THR A 263 8.18 15.89 -4.14
CA THR A 263 8.03 16.03 -2.69
C THR A 263 9.41 16.20 -2.06
N PRO A 264 9.61 17.19 -1.15
CA PRO A 264 10.86 17.30 -0.40
C PRO A 264 11.21 16.00 0.33
N GLY A 265 12.48 15.59 0.29
CA GLY A 265 12.93 14.32 0.86
C GLY A 265 12.54 13.08 0.04
N VAL A 266 12.26 13.24 -1.26
CA VAL A 266 12.06 12.12 -2.19
C VAL A 266 12.90 12.36 -3.46
N PRO A 267 14.13 11.84 -3.53
CA PRO A 267 15.01 12.11 -4.66
C PRO A 267 14.63 11.29 -5.89
N ARG A 268 14.94 11.82 -7.07
CA ARG A 268 15.09 10.96 -8.26
C ARG A 268 16.30 10.07 -8.08
N LEU A 269 16.10 8.75 -8.19
CA LEU A 269 17.19 7.77 -8.08
C LEU A 269 17.94 7.63 -9.42
N PRO A 270 19.28 7.53 -9.42
CA PRO A 270 20.05 7.14 -10.59
C PRO A 270 19.63 5.77 -11.14
N ALA A 271 19.77 5.56 -12.45
CA ALA A 271 19.32 4.32 -13.10
C ALA A 271 20.07 3.08 -12.57
N GLU A 272 21.34 3.23 -12.24
CA GLU A 272 22.21 2.22 -11.66
C GLU A 272 21.71 1.78 -10.27
N VAL A 273 21.23 2.74 -9.47
CA VAL A 273 20.65 2.49 -8.15
C VAL A 273 19.32 1.76 -8.29
N GLN A 274 18.46 2.20 -9.21
CA GLN A 274 17.19 1.52 -9.50
C GLN A 274 17.40 0.07 -9.98
N ALA A 275 18.38 -0.15 -10.87
CA ALA A 275 18.72 -1.48 -11.35
C ALA A 275 19.21 -2.40 -10.23
N LEU A 276 19.96 -1.86 -9.26
CA LEU A 276 20.47 -2.59 -8.11
C LEU A 276 19.34 -3.05 -7.19
N LEU A 277 18.34 -2.20 -6.96
CA LEU A 277 17.18 -2.50 -6.13
C LEU A 277 16.32 -3.66 -6.66
N GLY A 278 16.34 -3.92 -7.96
CA GLY A 278 15.64 -5.04 -8.59
C GLY A 278 16.35 -6.40 -8.45
N ARG A 279 17.56 -6.44 -7.88
CA ARG A 279 18.34 -7.69 -7.75
C ARG A 279 17.94 -8.48 -6.51
N GLN A 280 18.19 -9.78 -6.54
CA GLN A 280 18.06 -10.65 -5.37
C GLN A 280 18.97 -10.16 -4.24
N ALA A 281 18.38 -9.84 -3.10
CA ALA A 281 19.11 -9.39 -1.93
C ALA A 281 20.01 -10.51 -1.36
N PRO A 282 21.28 -10.23 -1.00
CA PRO A 282 22.09 -11.17 -0.24
C PRO A 282 21.49 -11.39 1.15
N ALA A 283 21.77 -12.55 1.75
CA ALA A 283 21.34 -12.85 3.11
C ALA A 283 21.99 -11.89 4.13
N SER A 284 21.29 -11.61 5.24
CA SER A 284 21.87 -10.86 6.36
C SER A 284 23.13 -11.57 6.88
N GLY A 285 24.18 -10.78 7.14
CA GLY A 285 25.48 -11.30 7.59
C GLY A 285 26.32 -11.97 6.51
N ALA A 286 25.91 -11.94 5.23
CA ALA A 286 26.75 -12.41 4.14
C ALA A 286 28.03 -11.54 4.04
N PRO A 287 29.21 -12.11 3.76
CA PRO A 287 30.46 -11.34 3.64
C PRO A 287 30.40 -10.19 2.63
N VAL A 288 29.62 -10.36 1.55
CA VAL A 288 29.40 -9.31 0.56
C VAL A 288 28.68 -8.09 1.17
N LEU A 289 27.71 -8.30 2.05
CA LEU A 289 26.97 -7.20 2.67
C LEU A 289 27.82 -6.48 3.72
N GLU A 290 28.67 -7.21 4.43
CA GLU A 290 29.66 -6.59 5.32
C GLU A 290 30.68 -5.75 4.55
N ALA A 291 31.12 -6.20 3.36
CA ALA A 291 32.00 -5.41 2.51
C ALA A 291 31.33 -4.12 2.02
N VAL A 292 30.06 -4.21 1.59
CA VAL A 292 29.24 -3.03 1.24
C VAL A 292 29.11 -2.07 2.42
N TRP A 293 28.83 -2.59 3.63
CA TRP A 293 28.74 -1.78 4.84
C TRP A 293 30.06 -1.06 5.16
N ARG A 294 31.20 -1.78 5.12
CA ARG A 294 32.53 -1.21 5.40
C ARG A 294 32.88 -0.12 4.39
N ASP A 295 32.60 -0.36 3.11
CA ASP A 295 32.86 0.62 2.04
C ASP A 295 32.06 1.91 2.24
N VAL A 296 30.74 1.79 2.44
CA VAL A 296 29.89 2.99 2.57
C VAL A 296 30.16 3.76 3.86
N THR A 297 30.35 3.08 5.00
CA THR A 297 30.63 3.75 6.28
C THR A 297 32.01 4.41 6.34
N ALA A 298 32.98 3.93 5.55
CA ALA A 298 34.28 4.60 5.39
C ALA A 298 34.18 5.89 4.56
N LYS A 299 33.22 5.96 3.62
CA LYS A 299 33.02 7.10 2.70
C LYS A 299 32.09 8.17 3.26
N LEU A 300 31.06 7.77 3.99
CA LEU A 300 30.05 8.69 4.53
C LEU A 300 30.60 9.89 5.32
N PRO A 301 31.65 9.78 6.16
CA PRO A 301 32.21 10.93 6.88
C PRO A 301 32.60 12.10 5.97
N GLU A 302 32.97 11.85 4.72
CA GLU A 302 33.32 12.89 3.74
C GLU A 302 32.11 13.78 3.40
N LEU A 303 30.91 13.19 3.28
CA LEU A 303 29.66 13.92 2.99
C LEU A 303 29.25 14.88 4.12
N PHE A 304 29.63 14.53 5.35
CA PHE A 304 29.39 15.34 6.55
C PHE A 304 30.56 16.27 6.88
N ARG A 305 31.68 16.15 6.15
CA ARG A 305 32.96 16.83 6.44
C ARG A 305 33.39 16.65 7.89
N THR A 306 33.41 15.40 8.35
CA THR A 306 33.84 15.02 9.70
C THR A 306 34.94 13.96 9.68
N LYS A 307 35.84 14.04 10.66
CA LYS A 307 36.79 12.98 11.03
C LYS A 307 36.17 11.93 11.97
N GLY A 308 34.89 12.11 12.30
CA GLY A 308 34.12 11.21 13.13
C GLY A 308 33.67 9.94 12.40
N ALA A 309 32.55 9.36 12.84
CA ALA A 309 32.00 8.14 12.28
C ALA A 309 30.52 8.31 11.96
N VAL A 310 30.03 7.60 10.95
CA VAL A 310 28.62 7.60 10.56
C VAL A 310 28.03 6.23 10.83
N LEU A 311 27.00 6.20 11.66
CA LEU A 311 26.26 5.01 12.05
C LEU A 311 24.99 4.89 11.20
N LEU A 312 24.61 3.67 10.85
CA LEU A 312 23.51 3.38 9.95
C LEU A 312 22.41 2.59 10.66
N PHE A 313 21.16 2.97 10.42
CA PHE A 313 19.97 2.35 10.96
C PHE A 313 19.01 1.96 9.84
N SER A 314 18.35 0.81 9.96
CA SER A 314 17.30 0.41 9.01
C SER A 314 15.96 0.94 9.50
N GLY A 315 15.48 2.02 8.89
CA GLY A 315 14.26 2.68 9.32
C GLY A 315 14.16 4.13 8.86
N PRO A 316 13.10 4.84 9.30
CA PRO A 316 12.91 6.25 9.01
C PRO A 316 13.96 7.13 9.74
N ASP A 317 14.02 8.39 9.34
CA ASP A 317 14.85 9.46 9.94
C ASP A 317 14.63 9.63 11.44
N ASP A 318 13.39 9.58 11.92
CA ASP A 318 13.06 9.72 13.34
C ASP A 318 13.75 8.64 14.21
N LEU A 319 14.13 7.48 13.65
CA LEU A 319 14.87 6.44 14.36
C LEU A 319 16.29 6.92 14.76
N ALA A 320 16.94 7.72 13.91
CA ALA A 320 18.25 8.29 14.19
C ALA A 320 18.17 9.29 15.36
N TRP A 321 17.12 10.13 15.37
CA TRP A 321 16.85 11.05 16.49
C TRP A 321 16.58 10.30 17.80
N GLU A 322 15.69 9.30 17.77
CA GLU A 322 15.36 8.52 18.96
C GLU A 322 16.60 7.75 19.49
N ALA A 323 17.46 7.24 18.62
CA ALA A 323 18.70 6.56 19.00
C ALA A 323 19.70 7.51 19.69
N VAL A 324 19.89 8.72 19.14
CA VAL A 324 20.73 9.75 19.77
C VAL A 324 20.19 10.14 21.14
N LEU A 325 18.90 10.44 21.20
CA LEU A 325 18.25 10.88 22.43
C LEU A 325 18.34 9.82 23.52
N ARG A 326 18.02 8.57 23.17
CA ARG A 326 17.99 7.47 24.13
C ARG A 326 19.40 7.02 24.56
N THR A 327 20.38 7.13 23.68
CA THR A 327 21.77 6.76 24.04
C THR A 327 22.41 7.85 24.88
N LEU A 328 22.28 9.11 24.46
CA LEU A 328 23.06 10.19 25.05
C LEU A 328 22.35 10.94 26.17
N CYS A 329 21.02 10.87 26.31
CA CYS A 329 20.29 11.60 27.36
C CYS A 329 19.60 10.64 28.34
N ALA A 330 19.84 10.85 29.64
CA ALA A 330 19.19 10.12 30.71
C ALA A 330 17.83 10.75 31.06
N PRO A 331 16.88 9.98 31.63
CA PRO A 331 15.65 10.55 32.17
C PRO A 331 15.95 11.68 33.17
N GLY A 332 15.32 12.84 32.98
CA GLY A 332 15.55 14.06 33.76
C GLY A 332 16.49 15.08 33.10
N ASP A 333 17.30 14.67 32.12
CA ASP A 333 18.11 15.59 31.33
C ASP A 333 17.22 16.61 30.60
N ALA A 334 17.80 17.78 30.30
CA ALA A 334 17.15 18.83 29.52
C ALA A 334 17.80 18.95 28.14
N ILE A 335 16.98 19.19 27.11
CA ILE A 335 17.43 19.48 25.75
C ILE A 335 16.72 20.71 25.19
N LEU A 336 17.36 21.36 24.22
CA LEU A 336 16.76 22.44 23.43
C LEU A 336 16.45 21.93 22.02
N ILE A 337 15.27 22.24 21.50
CA ILE A 337 14.90 21.97 20.10
C ILE A 337 14.50 23.27 19.44
N VAL A 338 15.16 23.60 18.34
CA VAL A 338 14.96 24.83 17.59
C VAL A 338 14.49 24.49 16.18
N GLY A 339 13.36 25.07 15.77
CA GLY A 339 12.84 24.87 14.43
C GLY A 339 11.36 25.18 14.28
N GLY A 340 10.77 24.70 13.19
CA GLY A 340 9.35 24.85 12.87
C GLY A 340 8.44 24.07 13.82
N ARG A 341 7.17 24.47 13.88
CA ARG A 341 6.21 23.96 14.87
C ARG A 341 6.01 22.45 14.80
N THR A 342 5.84 21.89 13.60
CA THR A 342 5.61 20.44 13.45
C THR A 342 6.85 19.63 13.78
N SER A 343 8.04 20.11 13.38
CA SER A 343 9.33 19.49 13.69
C SER A 343 9.56 19.42 15.21
N VAL A 344 9.40 20.56 15.89
CA VAL A 344 9.55 20.67 17.35
C VAL A 344 8.55 19.77 18.07
N GLU A 345 7.27 19.82 17.72
CA GLU A 345 6.23 19.03 18.41
C GLU A 345 6.41 17.52 18.22
N ARG A 346 6.81 17.07 17.02
CA ARG A 346 7.10 15.65 16.75
C ARG A 346 8.23 15.15 17.66
N ARG A 347 9.30 15.92 17.77
CA ARG A 347 10.50 15.56 18.55
C ARG A 347 10.28 15.68 20.05
N ARG A 348 9.50 16.68 20.48
CA ARG A 348 9.06 16.84 21.87
C ARG A 348 8.30 15.61 22.36
N LYS A 349 7.35 15.10 21.58
CA LYS A 349 6.62 13.85 21.90
C LYS A 349 7.54 12.64 22.03
N ALA A 350 8.63 12.57 21.27
CA ALA A 350 9.62 11.50 21.42
C ALA A 350 10.42 11.64 22.72
N ALA A 351 10.88 12.86 23.03
CA ALA A 351 11.62 13.14 24.25
C ALA A 351 10.81 12.93 25.53
N ASP A 352 9.54 13.36 25.54
CA ASP A 352 8.62 13.16 26.66
C ASP A 352 8.49 11.66 27.00
N ARG A 353 8.42 10.78 25.97
CA ARG A 353 8.35 9.32 26.15
C ARG A 353 9.60 8.73 26.80
N PHE A 354 10.74 9.39 26.69
CA PHE A 354 12.01 8.97 27.30
C PHE A 354 12.31 9.70 28.62
N GLY A 355 11.40 10.53 29.11
CA GLY A 355 11.57 11.30 30.34
C GLY A 355 12.59 12.43 30.21
N VAL A 356 12.88 12.90 28.99
CA VAL A 356 13.81 14.01 28.74
C VAL A 356 13.00 15.30 28.66
N ARG A 357 13.41 16.33 29.41
CA ARG A 357 12.76 17.64 29.42
C ARG A 357 13.13 18.42 28.17
N VAL A 358 12.14 18.98 27.48
CA VAL A 358 12.35 19.76 26.25
C VAL A 358 11.99 21.22 26.48
N PHE A 359 12.92 22.10 26.14
CA PHE A 359 12.65 23.51 25.91
C PHE A 359 12.79 23.77 24.40
N SER A 360 12.03 24.72 23.86
CA SER A 360 12.00 24.92 22.42
C SER A 360 11.95 26.37 22.00
N LEU A 361 12.65 26.69 20.92
CA LEU A 361 12.51 27.95 20.18
C LEU A 361 11.78 27.65 18.87
N LEU A 362 10.56 28.16 18.73
CA LEU A 362 9.83 28.10 17.48
C LEU A 362 10.33 29.21 16.56
N THR A 363 10.84 28.82 15.40
CA THR A 363 11.34 29.79 14.42
C THR A 363 10.19 30.39 13.61
N PRO A 364 10.22 31.69 13.30
CA PRO A 364 9.25 32.29 12.39
C PRO A 364 9.31 31.64 11.00
N PHE A 365 8.13 31.38 10.43
CA PHE A 365 7.98 30.82 9.09
C PHE A 365 8.70 31.71 8.06
N GLY A 366 9.54 31.10 7.23
CA GLY A 366 10.30 31.78 6.18
C GLY A 366 11.61 32.44 6.61
N VAL A 367 11.90 32.50 7.92
CA VAL A 367 13.05 33.24 8.47
C VAL A 367 14.10 32.33 9.11
N GLY A 368 13.66 31.27 9.81
CA GLY A 368 14.54 30.34 10.52
C GLY A 368 15.06 30.90 11.85
N ALA A 369 16.03 30.20 12.45
CA ALA A 369 16.59 30.56 13.76
C ALA A 369 17.61 31.72 13.67
N THR A 370 17.57 32.64 14.63
CA THR A 370 18.57 33.70 14.76
C THR A 370 19.58 33.41 15.89
N PRO A 371 20.86 33.81 15.75
CA PRO A 371 21.86 33.66 16.82
C PRO A 371 21.43 34.32 18.13
N THR A 372 20.79 35.48 18.08
CA THR A 372 20.36 36.23 19.28
C THR A 372 19.26 35.52 20.06
N GLU A 373 18.29 34.91 19.39
CA GLU A 373 17.22 34.15 20.06
C GLU A 373 17.78 32.85 20.66
N LEU A 374 18.70 32.20 19.96
CA LEU A 374 19.38 31.01 20.45
C LEU A 374 20.22 31.29 21.70
N ASP A 375 20.98 32.40 21.70
CA ASP A 375 21.80 32.82 22.84
C ASP A 375 20.96 33.06 24.10
N ARG A 376 19.81 33.73 23.94
CA ARG A 376 18.84 33.93 25.04
C ARG A 376 18.30 32.60 25.57
N LEU A 377 17.88 31.70 24.69
CA LEU A 377 17.35 30.40 25.11
C LEU A 377 18.41 29.58 25.87
N LEU A 378 19.67 29.62 25.42
CA LEU A 378 20.79 28.96 26.08
C LEU A 378 21.06 29.56 27.46
N ALA A 379 21.03 30.89 27.59
CA ALA A 379 21.21 31.57 28.86
C ALA A 379 20.11 31.24 29.88
N ASP A 380 18.86 31.06 29.44
CA ASP A 380 17.74 30.65 30.28
C ASP A 380 17.81 29.16 30.69
N HIS A 381 18.54 28.35 29.92
CA HIS A 381 18.62 26.90 30.08
C HIS A 381 20.07 26.37 30.01
N PRO A 382 20.99 26.85 30.89
CA PRO A 382 22.41 26.50 30.82
C PRO A 382 22.70 25.03 31.15
N ALA A 383 21.73 24.31 31.73
CA ALA A 383 21.82 22.88 32.01
C ALA A 383 21.38 21.99 30.83
N ALA A 384 21.07 22.57 29.67
CA ALA A 384 20.74 21.80 28.49
C ALA A 384 21.93 20.95 28.05
N ARG A 385 21.68 19.64 27.91
CA ARG A 385 22.70 18.66 27.52
C ARG A 385 22.91 18.61 26.01
N LEU A 386 21.87 18.90 25.24
CA LEU A 386 21.87 18.82 23.78
C LEU A 386 20.99 19.92 23.20
N VAL A 387 21.44 20.52 22.09
CA VAL A 387 20.67 21.46 21.27
C VAL A 387 20.51 20.85 19.88
N LEU A 388 19.27 20.69 19.42
CA LEU A 388 18.95 20.24 18.08
C LEU A 388 18.40 21.39 17.24
N LEU A 389 18.99 21.61 16.06
CA LEU A 389 18.54 22.55 15.04
C LEU A 389 18.31 21.83 13.70
N SER A 390 17.29 22.20 12.93
CA SER A 390 17.18 21.74 11.53
C SER A 390 18.12 22.53 10.62
N GLN A 391 18.84 21.85 9.72
CA GLN A 391 19.58 22.51 8.64
C GLN A 391 18.62 23.19 7.68
N THR A 392 17.52 22.50 7.34
CA THR A 392 16.44 22.99 6.49
C THR A 392 15.10 22.68 7.15
N GLU A 393 14.25 23.69 7.30
CA GLU A 393 12.88 23.54 7.78
C GLU A 393 11.98 22.99 6.68
N ALA A 394 11.33 21.85 6.95
CA ALA A 394 10.53 21.12 5.96
C ALA A 394 9.25 21.86 5.53
N GLU A 395 8.72 22.72 6.42
CA GLU A 395 7.45 23.43 6.22
C GLU A 395 7.57 24.55 5.18
N ASP A 396 8.67 25.30 5.19
CA ASP A 396 8.89 26.49 4.37
C ASP A 396 10.16 26.45 3.50
N GLY A 397 10.97 25.40 3.64
CA GLY A 397 12.23 25.24 2.92
C GLY A 397 13.33 26.22 3.37
N THR A 398 13.19 26.83 4.55
CA THR A 398 14.18 27.79 5.06
C THR A 398 15.42 27.09 5.57
N ARG A 399 16.57 27.57 5.12
CA ARG A 399 17.87 27.09 5.57
C ARG A 399 18.33 27.88 6.80
N THR A 400 18.75 27.15 7.83
CA THR A 400 19.40 27.74 9.00
C THR A 400 20.84 28.15 8.68
N ASP A 401 21.27 29.31 9.15
CA ASP A 401 22.68 29.73 9.08
C ASP A 401 23.48 29.01 10.17
N LEU A 402 23.86 27.77 9.86
CA LEU A 402 24.56 26.88 10.79
C LEU A 402 25.89 27.45 11.29
N ALA A 403 26.60 28.22 10.45
CA ALA A 403 27.86 28.85 10.84
C ALA A 403 27.63 29.93 11.91
N ALA A 404 26.63 30.79 11.73
CA ALA A 404 26.32 31.85 12.69
C ALA A 404 25.79 31.30 14.02
N VAL A 405 24.92 30.27 14.00
CA VAL A 405 24.41 29.66 15.25
C VAL A 405 25.47 28.81 15.96
N ALA A 406 26.41 28.21 15.21
CA ALA A 406 27.54 27.48 15.79
C ALA A 406 28.41 28.37 16.68
N GLU A 407 28.61 29.63 16.31
CA GLU A 407 29.40 30.57 17.11
C GLU A 407 28.81 30.79 18.51
N VAL A 408 27.48 30.84 18.61
CA VAL A 408 26.75 30.96 19.88
C VAL A 408 26.88 29.67 20.71
N LEU A 409 26.76 28.52 20.05
CA LEU A 409 26.83 27.22 20.73
C LEU A 409 28.23 26.88 21.26
N ARG A 410 29.30 27.39 20.63
CA ARG A 410 30.69 27.19 21.11
C ARG A 410 30.93 27.72 22.52
N ALA A 411 30.16 28.70 22.97
CA ALA A 411 30.25 29.25 24.33
C ALA A 411 29.57 28.38 25.40
N ASN A 412 28.85 27.33 24.98
CA ASN A 412 28.06 26.45 25.85
C ASN A 412 28.60 25.01 25.79
N ASP A 413 28.43 24.26 26.89
CA ASP A 413 28.87 22.85 26.95
C ASP A 413 27.80 21.87 26.44
N ALA A 414 26.68 22.35 25.89
CA ALA A 414 25.70 21.48 25.27
C ALA A 414 26.27 20.77 24.03
N LEU A 415 25.78 19.57 23.71
CA LEU A 415 26.06 18.92 22.44
C LEU A 415 25.29 19.60 21.32
N PHE A 416 25.99 19.98 20.26
CA PHE A 416 25.36 20.57 19.09
C PHE A 416 24.93 19.47 18.10
N ALA A 417 23.62 19.25 17.99
CA ALA A 417 23.02 18.34 17.03
C ALA A 417 22.33 19.11 15.88
N VAL A 418 22.47 18.59 14.65
CA VAL A 418 21.82 19.13 13.46
C VAL A 418 20.96 18.04 12.79
N ASP A 419 19.69 18.35 12.51
CA ASP A 419 18.86 17.56 11.60
C ASP A 419 19.14 18.00 10.16
N ALA A 420 19.89 17.20 9.43
CA ALA A 420 20.28 17.40 8.04
C ALA A 420 19.53 16.47 7.07
N CYS A 421 18.42 15.84 7.49
CA CYS A 421 17.71 14.85 6.65
C CYS A 421 17.27 15.42 5.31
N LEU A 422 16.84 16.68 5.25
CA LEU A 422 16.51 17.33 3.99
C LEU A 422 17.72 17.95 3.27
N GLY A 423 18.70 18.46 4.02
CA GLY A 423 19.75 19.33 3.44
C GLY A 423 21.04 18.61 3.06
N LEU A 424 21.36 17.43 3.61
CA LEU A 424 22.64 16.78 3.33
C LEU A 424 22.83 16.48 1.84
N CYS A 425 24.01 16.82 1.30
CA CYS A 425 24.36 16.77 -0.13
C CYS A 425 23.57 17.74 -1.04
N ALA A 426 22.74 18.64 -0.48
CA ALA A 426 22.12 19.75 -1.20
C ALA A 426 22.61 21.11 -0.67
N ASP A 427 22.72 21.25 0.65
CA ASP A 427 23.28 22.40 1.35
C ASP A 427 24.57 22.03 2.08
N ASP A 428 25.45 23.02 2.25
CA ASP A 428 26.74 22.81 2.92
C ASP A 428 26.53 22.43 4.41
N LEU A 429 27.25 21.40 4.84
CA LEU A 429 27.32 20.95 6.23
C LEU A 429 28.77 20.63 6.56
N ARG A 430 29.40 21.50 7.36
CA ARG A 430 30.81 21.35 7.77
C ARG A 430 30.91 20.95 9.22
N MET A 431 30.64 19.68 9.54
CA MET A 431 30.48 19.26 10.93
C MET A 431 31.67 19.65 11.82
N ASP A 432 32.89 19.26 11.43
CA ASP A 432 34.07 19.53 12.25
C ASP A 432 34.41 21.03 12.31
N GLU A 433 34.24 21.76 11.20
CA GLU A 433 34.54 23.20 11.12
C GLU A 433 33.57 24.01 11.98
N TRP A 434 32.28 23.69 11.91
CA TRP A 434 31.22 24.38 12.65
C TRP A 434 31.03 23.83 14.07
N GLY A 435 31.77 22.79 14.47
CA GLY A 435 31.64 22.20 15.81
C GLY A 435 30.30 21.51 16.03
N VAL A 436 29.70 20.95 14.97
CA VAL A 436 28.53 20.09 15.07
C VAL A 436 28.98 18.75 15.64
N ASP A 437 28.49 18.41 16.82
CA ASP A 437 28.81 17.16 17.50
C ASP A 437 28.07 15.98 16.88
N ILE A 438 26.83 16.19 16.42
CA ILE A 438 25.95 15.14 15.90
C ILE A 438 25.21 15.67 14.67
N ALA A 439 25.16 14.92 13.58
CA ALA A 439 24.26 15.22 12.47
C ALA A 439 23.38 14.00 12.15
N LEU A 440 22.09 14.26 11.95
CA LEU A 440 21.10 13.27 11.56
C LEU A 440 20.82 13.40 10.06
N SER A 441 20.69 12.28 9.36
CA SER A 441 20.26 12.30 7.96
C SER A 441 19.48 11.04 7.61
N SER A 442 18.89 11.01 6.42
CA SER A 442 18.35 9.82 5.79
C SER A 442 18.92 9.64 4.38
N SER A 443 18.86 8.42 3.85
CA SER A 443 19.39 8.05 2.53
C SER A 443 18.62 8.69 1.37
N ASP A 444 17.33 8.91 1.55
CA ASP A 444 16.35 9.43 0.60
C ASP A 444 16.31 10.95 0.54
N SER A 445 17.47 11.59 0.44
CA SER A 445 17.56 13.04 0.24
C SER A 445 18.62 13.37 -0.80
N GLY A 446 19.48 14.38 -0.57
CA GLY A 446 20.53 14.78 -1.50
C GLY A 446 21.53 13.67 -1.85
N MET A 447 21.60 12.57 -1.07
CA MET A 447 22.43 11.41 -1.39
C MET A 447 21.90 10.57 -2.56
N MET A 448 20.67 10.82 -3.02
CA MET A 448 20.06 10.13 -4.18
C MET A 448 19.89 8.61 -3.99
N ALA A 449 19.79 8.15 -2.74
CA ALA A 449 19.64 6.75 -2.38
C ALA A 449 18.18 6.40 -2.06
N PRO A 450 17.79 5.11 -2.10
CA PRO A 450 16.45 4.66 -1.71
C PRO A 450 16.12 4.99 -0.25
N PRO A 451 14.83 5.15 0.10
CA PRO A 451 14.39 5.34 1.48
C PRO A 451 14.66 4.12 2.36
N GLY A 452 14.72 4.35 3.67
CA GLY A 452 14.77 3.28 4.68
C GLY A 452 16.14 3.06 5.34
N VAL A 453 17.12 3.94 5.11
CA VAL A 453 18.34 4.00 5.92
C VAL A 453 18.44 5.39 6.56
N SER A 454 18.47 5.44 7.89
CA SER A 454 18.79 6.66 8.64
C SER A 454 20.22 6.64 9.15
N LEU A 455 20.80 7.83 9.29
CA LEU A 455 22.22 8.05 9.52
C LEU A 455 22.39 8.92 10.76
N VAL A 456 23.36 8.54 11.60
CA VAL A 456 23.85 9.38 12.70
C VAL A 456 25.34 9.58 12.50
N ALA A 457 25.74 10.77 12.07
CA ALA A 457 27.12 11.19 12.08
C ALA A 457 27.49 11.70 13.48
N LEU A 458 28.56 11.17 14.04
CA LEU A 458 29.08 11.53 15.35
C LEU A 458 30.46 12.14 15.17
N GLY A 459 30.61 13.41 15.53
CA GLY A 459 31.90 14.09 15.58
C GLY A 459 32.80 13.57 16.70
N PRO A 460 34.07 14.02 16.76
CA PRO A 460 35.05 13.51 17.72
C PRO A 460 34.66 13.65 19.20
N ARG A 461 33.91 14.70 19.57
CA ARG A 461 33.42 14.90 20.95
C ARG A 461 32.29 13.92 21.28
N ALA A 462 31.29 13.78 20.40
CA ALA A 462 30.19 12.84 20.59
C ALA A 462 30.68 11.38 20.66
N LEU A 463 31.67 11.01 19.83
CA LEU A 463 32.29 9.67 19.89
C LEU A 463 33.00 9.41 21.23
N ARG A 464 33.76 10.39 21.75
CA ARG A 464 34.42 10.24 23.05
C ARG A 464 33.41 10.06 24.18
N LEU A 465 32.32 10.83 24.17
CA LEU A 465 31.24 10.67 25.15
C LEU A 465 30.58 9.30 25.05
N LEU A 466 30.37 8.79 23.83
CA LEU A 466 29.77 7.46 23.63
C LEU A 466 30.61 6.32 24.24
N ASP A 467 31.93 6.50 24.28
CA ASP A 467 32.88 5.56 24.90
C ASP A 467 32.92 5.64 26.44
N GLU A 468 32.29 6.67 27.04
CA GLU A 468 32.20 6.77 28.49
C GLU A 468 31.14 5.81 29.06
N PRO A 469 31.43 5.10 30.17
CA PRO A 469 30.46 4.21 30.83
C PRO A 469 29.20 4.94 31.31
N ALA A 470 29.29 6.25 31.57
CA ALA A 470 28.19 7.08 32.05
C ALA A 470 27.21 7.50 30.93
N ALA A 471 27.54 7.29 29.66
CA ALA A 471 26.69 7.70 28.54
C ALA A 471 25.56 6.70 28.25
N ASP A 472 24.89 6.16 29.25
CA ASP A 472 23.72 5.29 29.05
C ASP A 472 22.44 6.00 29.48
N GLY A 473 21.69 6.51 28.49
CA GLY A 473 20.32 7.00 28.71
C GLY A 473 19.29 5.90 29.01
N GLY A 474 19.75 4.65 29.17
CA GLY A 474 18.95 3.48 29.55
C GLY A 474 18.58 2.61 28.36
N CYS A 475 19.43 2.52 27.33
CA CYS A 475 19.19 1.69 26.15
C CYS A 475 20.34 0.77 25.78
N ALA A 476 21.36 0.65 26.63
CA ALA A 476 22.44 -0.31 26.45
C ALA A 476 21.91 -1.68 25.98
N GLY A 477 22.46 -2.18 24.87
CA GLY A 477 22.11 -3.48 24.31
C GLY A 477 20.80 -3.55 23.50
N THR A 478 20.08 -2.43 23.32
CA THR A 478 18.88 -2.35 22.47
C THR A 478 19.22 -1.96 21.02
N SER A 479 18.23 -1.93 20.13
CA SER A 479 18.40 -1.43 18.75
C SER A 479 18.60 0.09 18.66
N LEU A 480 18.32 0.85 19.72
CA LEU A 480 18.52 2.31 19.80
C LEU A 480 19.90 2.70 20.34
N ASP A 481 20.67 1.75 20.87
CA ASP A 481 22.02 1.99 21.37
C ASP A 481 22.98 2.29 20.23
N LEU A 482 23.47 3.53 20.12
CA LEU A 482 24.45 3.92 19.10
C LEU A 482 25.70 3.02 19.11
N ARG A 483 26.10 2.47 20.27
CA ARG A 483 27.27 1.58 20.38
C ARG A 483 27.07 0.29 19.60
N ALA A 484 25.86 -0.23 19.59
CA ALA A 484 25.50 -1.44 18.86
C ALA A 484 25.59 -1.25 17.33
N HIS A 485 25.74 -0.01 16.86
CA HIS A 485 25.79 0.32 15.43
C HIS A 485 27.20 0.68 14.89
N ARG A 486 28.26 0.52 15.68
CA ARG A 486 29.63 0.91 15.28
C ARG A 486 30.39 -0.09 14.39
N GLY A 487 29.95 -1.34 14.28
CA GLY A 487 30.72 -2.39 13.61
C GLY A 487 29.92 -3.21 12.61
N ALA A 488 30.58 -3.75 11.58
CA ALA A 488 29.93 -4.55 10.54
C ALA A 488 29.20 -5.78 11.11
N GLU A 489 29.80 -6.45 12.11
CA GLU A 489 29.24 -7.63 12.76
C GLU A 489 27.95 -7.33 13.53
N SER A 490 27.81 -6.09 14.04
CA SER A 490 26.66 -5.65 14.83
C SER A 490 25.60 -4.89 14.01
N SER A 491 26.01 -4.07 13.03
CA SER A 491 25.15 -3.18 12.24
C SER A 491 24.81 -3.72 10.86
N GLY A 492 25.78 -4.34 10.15
CA GLY A 492 25.58 -4.84 8.79
C GLY A 492 24.48 -5.91 8.70
N ARG A 493 24.27 -6.65 9.80
CA ARG A 493 23.19 -7.65 9.94
C ARG A 493 21.80 -7.04 10.18
N ARG A 494 21.73 -5.79 10.63
CA ARG A 494 20.48 -5.09 10.99
C ARG A 494 19.93 -4.24 9.85
N LEU A 495 20.70 -4.07 8.77
CA LEU A 495 20.34 -3.22 7.64
C LEU A 495 19.62 -4.00 6.54
N ALA A 496 18.61 -3.38 5.94
CA ALA A 496 17.97 -3.89 4.75
C ALA A 496 18.98 -3.90 3.57
N ALA A 497 19.32 -5.10 3.09
CA ALA A 497 20.38 -5.27 2.10
C ALA A 497 20.18 -4.48 0.79
N PRO A 498 18.98 -4.39 0.19
CA PRO A 498 18.78 -3.56 -1.01
C PRO A 498 19.03 -2.08 -0.77
N ALA A 499 18.54 -1.55 0.37
CA ALA A 499 18.69 -0.13 0.71
C ALA A 499 20.16 0.22 0.99
N LEU A 500 20.88 -0.65 1.71
CA LEU A 500 22.31 -0.48 1.97
C LEU A 500 23.14 -0.52 0.67
N ALA A 501 22.83 -1.45 -0.24
CA ALA A 501 23.50 -1.53 -1.53
C ALA A 501 23.23 -0.29 -2.39
N GLY A 502 21.97 0.18 -2.41
CA GLY A 502 21.60 1.42 -3.09
C GLY A 502 22.32 2.65 -2.51
N LEU A 503 22.42 2.75 -1.19
CA LEU A 503 23.15 3.81 -0.51
C LEU A 503 24.65 3.77 -0.88
N GLN A 504 25.28 2.60 -0.85
CA GLN A 504 26.69 2.45 -1.20
C GLN A 504 26.98 2.92 -2.64
N MET A 505 26.13 2.53 -3.60
CA MET A 505 26.25 2.99 -4.98
C MET A 505 26.08 4.52 -5.09
N SER A 506 25.06 5.07 -4.45
CA SER A 506 24.74 6.50 -4.56
C SER A 506 25.81 7.38 -3.91
N VAL A 507 26.35 6.98 -2.75
CA VAL A 507 27.49 7.65 -2.12
C VAL A 507 28.72 7.60 -3.02
N GLY A 508 28.96 6.47 -3.70
CA GLY A 508 30.01 6.36 -4.72
C GLY A 508 29.87 7.40 -5.84
N LEU A 509 28.66 7.53 -6.40
CA LEU A 509 28.36 8.51 -7.45
C LEU A 509 28.55 9.96 -6.98
N VAL A 510 28.09 10.29 -5.77
CA VAL A 510 28.27 11.64 -5.18
C VAL A 510 29.75 11.96 -5.03
N LEU A 511 30.56 11.03 -4.52
CA LEU A 511 31.99 11.23 -4.34
C LEU A 511 32.78 11.26 -5.66
N GLU A 512 32.37 10.47 -6.65
CA GLU A 512 32.96 10.50 -8.00
C GLU A 512 32.74 11.86 -8.69
N ALA A 513 31.54 12.42 -8.56
CA ALA A 513 31.23 13.77 -9.06
C ALA A 513 31.93 14.88 -8.23
N GLY A 514 32.22 14.59 -6.97
CA GLY A 514 32.75 15.53 -5.98
C GLY A 514 31.63 16.29 -5.25
N LEU A 515 31.68 16.29 -3.91
CA LEU A 515 30.62 16.87 -3.08
C LEU A 515 30.35 18.35 -3.41
N ASP A 516 31.39 19.18 -3.57
CA ASP A 516 31.23 20.60 -3.92
C ASP A 516 30.51 20.80 -5.27
N HIS A 517 30.78 19.92 -6.23
CA HIS A 517 30.11 19.95 -7.53
C HIS A 517 28.62 19.60 -7.39
N VAL A 518 28.30 18.58 -6.60
CA VAL A 518 26.92 18.16 -6.30
C VAL A 518 26.15 19.26 -5.57
N LEU A 519 26.75 19.91 -4.56
CA LEU A 519 26.15 21.05 -3.87
C LEU A 519 25.85 22.21 -4.83
N ALA A 520 26.83 22.59 -5.66
CA ALA A 520 26.66 23.64 -6.66
C ALA A 520 25.59 23.30 -7.70
N HIS A 521 25.47 22.01 -8.07
CA HIS A 521 24.43 21.52 -8.97
C HIS A 521 23.02 21.69 -8.40
N HIS A 522 22.78 21.20 -7.18
CA HIS A 522 21.49 21.36 -6.51
C HIS A 522 21.15 22.84 -6.30
N GLN A 523 22.11 23.66 -5.90
CA GLN A 523 21.89 25.10 -5.71
C GLN A 523 21.49 25.80 -7.03
N ARG A 524 22.12 25.44 -8.15
CA ARG A 524 21.78 25.97 -9.48
C ARG A 524 20.36 25.59 -9.90
N LEU A 525 19.98 24.32 -9.72
CA LEU A 525 18.64 23.83 -10.07
C LEU A 525 17.55 24.49 -9.21
N ALA A 526 17.77 24.59 -7.90
CA ALA A 526 16.84 25.23 -6.99
C ALA A 526 16.67 26.73 -7.33
N GLU A 527 17.76 27.42 -7.68
CA GLU A 527 17.70 28.81 -8.11
C GLU A 527 16.96 28.99 -9.44
N ARG A 528 17.19 28.09 -10.40
CA ARG A 528 16.44 28.07 -11.65
C ARG A 528 14.94 27.89 -11.41
N PHE A 529 14.57 26.95 -10.53
CA PHE A 529 13.18 26.72 -10.17
C PHE A 529 12.55 27.95 -9.52
N ARG A 530 13.22 28.54 -8.51
CA ARG A 530 12.76 29.75 -7.82
C ARG A 530 12.51 30.92 -8.76
N ARG A 531 13.44 31.21 -9.67
CA ARG A 531 13.23 32.23 -10.71
C ARG A 531 12.02 31.90 -11.58
N GLY A 532 11.85 30.65 -11.98
CA GLY A 532 10.66 30.21 -12.71
C GLY A 532 9.35 30.44 -11.94
N CYS A 533 9.32 30.17 -10.63
CA CYS A 533 8.15 30.44 -9.80
C CYS A 533 7.80 31.93 -9.75
N VAL A 534 8.80 32.81 -9.62
CA VAL A 534 8.59 34.26 -9.56
C VAL A 534 8.26 34.83 -10.94
N ASP A 535 9.13 34.59 -11.93
CA ASP A 535 9.09 35.26 -13.23
C ASP A 535 8.01 34.70 -14.16
N VAL A 536 7.70 33.40 -14.03
CA VAL A 536 6.75 32.71 -14.93
C VAL A 536 5.43 32.42 -14.23
N ALA A 537 5.45 31.84 -13.02
CA ALA A 537 4.23 31.50 -12.30
C ALA A 537 3.65 32.68 -11.48
N GLY A 538 4.43 33.76 -11.29
CA GLY A 538 3.99 34.93 -10.53
C GLY A 538 3.72 34.63 -9.06
N LEU A 539 4.45 33.67 -8.46
CA LEU A 539 4.30 33.26 -7.07
C LEU A 539 5.37 33.88 -6.17
N GLU A 540 5.02 34.06 -4.91
CA GLU A 540 5.94 34.45 -3.86
C GLU A 540 6.59 33.22 -3.21
N LEU A 541 7.85 33.34 -2.83
CA LEU A 541 8.56 32.30 -2.09
C LEU A 541 8.26 32.45 -0.60
N ALA A 542 8.08 31.32 0.10
CA ALA A 542 7.85 31.34 1.54
C ALA A 542 9.09 31.78 2.33
N SER A 543 10.29 31.45 1.84
CA SER A 543 11.54 31.63 2.58
C SER A 543 12.38 32.79 2.07
N ALA A 544 12.91 33.59 3.00
CA ALA A 544 13.92 34.62 2.74
C ALA A 544 15.34 34.03 2.57
N ARG A 545 15.57 32.80 3.04
CA ARG A 545 16.84 32.09 2.90
C ARG A 545 16.58 30.63 2.47
N PRO A 546 16.12 30.42 1.23
CA PRO A 546 15.70 29.10 0.78
C PRO A 546 16.87 28.13 0.70
N SER A 547 16.61 26.88 1.08
CA SER A 547 17.50 25.74 0.91
C SER A 547 17.69 25.38 -0.58
N ALA A 548 18.80 24.73 -0.91
CA ALA A 548 18.97 24.11 -2.21
C ALA A 548 18.15 22.81 -2.33
N ALA A 549 17.76 22.19 -1.22
CA ALA A 549 17.04 20.93 -1.23
C ALA A 549 15.56 21.06 -1.62
N CYS A 550 14.93 22.20 -1.30
CA CYS A 550 13.51 22.40 -1.57
C CYS A 550 13.13 23.89 -1.67
N THR A 551 11.91 24.14 -2.14
CA THR A 551 11.32 25.49 -2.21
C THR A 551 9.84 25.39 -1.91
N ALA A 552 9.38 26.17 -0.92
CA ALA A 552 7.97 26.40 -0.68
C ALA A 552 7.52 27.70 -1.38
N VAL A 553 6.41 27.63 -2.09
CA VAL A 553 5.78 28.78 -2.75
C VAL A 553 4.40 29.05 -2.12
N LEU A 554 4.08 30.33 -1.94
CA LEU A 554 2.79 30.77 -1.44
C LEU A 554 1.78 30.78 -2.59
N LEU A 555 0.63 30.13 -2.39
CA LEU A 555 -0.45 30.12 -3.37
C LEU A 555 -1.46 31.22 -3.04
N PRO A 556 -2.07 31.87 -4.06
CA PRO A 556 -3.20 32.76 -3.84
C PRO A 556 -4.34 32.02 -3.13
N ALA A 557 -4.99 32.66 -2.16
CA ALA A 557 -6.09 32.06 -1.38
C ALA A 557 -7.29 31.59 -2.23
N THR A 558 -7.41 32.08 -3.47
CA THR A 558 -8.45 31.71 -4.43
C THR A 558 -8.20 30.38 -5.13
N VAL A 559 -7.00 29.79 -5.01
CA VAL A 559 -6.62 28.56 -5.71
C VAL A 559 -7.03 27.34 -4.90
N ASP A 560 -7.78 26.42 -5.50
CA ASP A 560 -8.00 25.08 -4.94
C ASP A 560 -6.73 24.24 -5.13
N VAL A 561 -6.03 23.99 -4.02
CA VAL A 561 -4.77 23.23 -3.98
C VAL A 561 -4.93 21.82 -4.52
N ARG A 562 -6.07 21.16 -4.23
CA ARG A 562 -6.30 19.78 -4.68
C ARG A 562 -6.50 19.74 -6.18
N GLU A 563 -7.25 20.68 -6.73
CA GLU A 563 -7.45 20.77 -8.18
C GLU A 563 -6.14 21.09 -8.90
N LEU A 564 -5.34 22.01 -8.35
CA LEU A 564 -4.00 22.31 -8.85
C LEU A 564 -3.13 21.05 -8.89
N GLN A 565 -3.09 20.26 -7.81
CA GLN A 565 -2.34 18.99 -7.78
C GLN A 565 -2.88 17.98 -8.82
N ASN A 566 -4.20 17.87 -8.98
CA ASN A 566 -4.80 16.98 -9.98
C ASN A 566 -4.36 17.36 -11.39
N GLN A 567 -4.33 18.64 -11.71
CA GLN A 567 -3.91 19.15 -13.01
C GLN A 567 -2.42 18.93 -13.26
N MET A 568 -1.57 19.17 -12.26
CA MET A 568 -0.13 18.87 -12.34
C MET A 568 0.12 17.38 -12.56
N PHE A 569 -0.64 16.51 -11.88
CA PHE A 569 -0.56 15.07 -12.06
C PHE A 569 -1.08 14.63 -13.44
N ALA A 570 -2.20 15.19 -13.92
CA ALA A 570 -2.75 14.88 -15.23
C ALA A 570 -1.81 15.31 -16.37
N THR A 571 -1.14 16.45 -16.22
CA THR A 571 -0.30 17.07 -17.26
C THR A 571 1.09 16.43 -17.34
N ALA A 572 1.76 16.27 -16.19
CA ALA A 572 3.17 15.86 -16.16
C ALA A 572 3.45 14.73 -15.16
N ARG A 573 2.40 14.11 -14.60
CA ARG A 573 2.50 13.09 -13.53
C ARG A 573 3.29 13.58 -12.32
N MET A 574 3.23 14.88 -12.05
CA MET A 574 3.95 15.50 -10.95
C MET A 574 3.17 15.33 -9.65
N VAL A 575 3.89 14.92 -8.61
CA VAL A 575 3.38 14.87 -7.24
C VAL A 575 4.20 15.82 -6.39
N VAL A 576 3.53 16.74 -5.72
CA VAL A 576 4.12 17.81 -4.91
C VAL A 576 3.53 17.79 -3.51
N ALA A 577 4.31 18.19 -2.50
CA ALA A 577 3.79 18.34 -1.15
C ALA A 577 3.00 19.65 -1.02
N THR A 578 2.05 19.66 -0.10
CA THR A 578 1.25 20.84 0.24
C THR A 578 1.46 21.20 1.70
N GLY A 579 1.41 22.49 2.00
CA GLY A 579 1.45 23.01 3.35
C GLY A 579 0.50 24.18 3.51
N VAL A 580 0.58 24.80 4.68
CA VAL A 580 -0.15 26.01 5.03
C VAL A 580 0.77 26.85 5.91
N ASP A 581 0.84 28.16 5.66
CA ASP A 581 1.56 29.08 6.54
C ASP A 581 0.80 29.33 7.87
N PRO A 582 1.39 30.04 8.84
CA PRO A 582 0.71 30.36 10.10
C PRO A 582 -0.56 31.21 9.96
N GLN A 583 -0.76 31.89 8.83
CA GLN A 583 -1.88 32.76 8.51
C GLN A 583 -3.00 32.04 7.75
N GLY A 584 -2.80 30.76 7.38
CA GLY A 584 -3.77 29.97 6.63
C GLY A 584 -3.60 30.03 5.11
N VAL A 585 -2.52 30.65 4.60
CA VAL A 585 -2.21 30.71 3.18
C VAL A 585 -1.69 29.34 2.72
N PRO A 586 -2.30 28.72 1.69
CA PRO A 586 -1.85 27.43 1.19
C PRO A 586 -0.47 27.55 0.52
N THR A 587 0.33 26.48 0.64
CA THR A 587 1.66 26.40 0.02
C THR A 587 1.84 25.12 -0.78
N LEU A 588 2.69 25.18 -1.82
CA LEU A 588 3.26 24.01 -2.46
C LEU A 588 4.75 23.92 -2.16
N ASN A 589 5.21 22.73 -1.80
CA ASN A 589 6.60 22.47 -1.45
C ASN A 589 7.21 21.52 -2.49
N PHE A 590 8.24 22.00 -3.18
CA PHE A 590 8.96 21.29 -4.24
C PHE A 590 10.35 20.87 -3.75
N GLY A 591 10.72 19.61 -3.94
CA GLY A 591 12.05 19.06 -3.71
C GLY A 591 12.90 19.15 -4.97
N HIS A 592 14.18 19.51 -4.81
CA HIS A 592 15.16 19.71 -5.87
C HIS A 592 16.37 18.79 -5.74
N VAL A 593 16.22 17.68 -5.00
CA VAL A 593 17.29 16.72 -4.73
C VAL A 593 17.20 15.47 -5.60
N GLY A 594 18.33 14.83 -5.85
CA GLY A 594 18.39 13.61 -6.64
C GLY A 594 19.00 13.82 -8.02
N TRP A 595 18.82 12.81 -8.87
CA TRP A 595 19.27 12.79 -10.25
C TRP A 595 18.37 13.67 -11.15
N LEU A 596 18.50 14.99 -10.97
CA LEU A 596 17.73 16.03 -11.66
C LEU A 596 18.58 16.78 -12.66
N VAL A 597 17.95 17.21 -13.76
CA VAL A 597 18.55 18.06 -14.80
C VAL A 597 17.72 19.32 -15.04
N ASP A 598 18.28 20.30 -15.76
CA ASP A 598 17.60 21.56 -16.06
C ASP A 598 16.23 21.38 -16.75
N ASP A 599 16.11 20.39 -17.65
CA ASP A 599 14.85 20.08 -18.34
C ASP A 599 13.72 19.63 -17.40
N ASP A 600 14.07 18.93 -16.32
CA ASP A 600 13.10 18.54 -15.30
C ASP A 600 12.55 19.77 -14.57
N VAL A 601 13.43 20.70 -14.19
CA VAL A 601 13.06 21.96 -13.52
C VAL A 601 12.18 22.81 -14.42
N ASP A 602 12.54 22.92 -15.69
CA ASP A 602 11.75 23.66 -16.67
C ASP A 602 10.36 23.06 -16.89
N LEU A 603 10.27 21.73 -16.93
CA LEU A 603 8.99 21.03 -16.98
C LEU A 603 8.15 21.34 -15.73
N ALA A 604 8.75 21.35 -14.55
CA ALA A 604 8.05 21.64 -13.31
C ALA A 604 7.48 23.06 -13.28
N VAL A 605 8.28 24.05 -13.65
CA VAL A 605 7.86 25.46 -13.71
C VAL A 605 6.72 25.64 -14.71
N ARG A 606 6.86 25.10 -15.93
CA ARG A 606 5.80 25.19 -16.96
C ARG A 606 4.51 24.51 -16.52
N THR A 607 4.61 23.34 -15.88
CA THR A 607 3.44 22.60 -15.40
C THR A 607 2.72 23.37 -14.29
N LEU A 608 3.48 23.94 -13.34
CA LEU A 608 2.93 24.77 -12.27
C LEU A 608 2.22 26.00 -12.84
N ALA A 609 2.87 26.75 -13.74
CA ALA A 609 2.28 27.93 -14.37
C ALA A 609 0.99 27.60 -15.13
N ALA A 610 1.02 26.55 -15.96
CA ALA A 610 -0.16 26.12 -16.72
C ALA A 610 -1.32 25.67 -15.81
N ALA A 611 -1.03 24.98 -14.72
CA ALA A 611 -2.03 24.55 -13.75
C ALA A 611 -2.63 25.75 -12.98
N LEU A 612 -1.82 26.76 -12.67
CA LEU A 612 -2.31 27.99 -12.05
C LEU A 612 -3.23 28.79 -12.99
N ASP A 613 -2.87 28.90 -14.27
CA ASP A 613 -3.70 29.59 -15.25
C ASP A 613 -5.04 28.87 -15.46
N ALA A 614 -5.01 27.53 -15.57
CA ALA A 614 -6.24 26.73 -15.64
C ALA A 614 -7.10 26.83 -14.37
N ALA A 615 -6.50 26.92 -13.19
CA ALA A 615 -7.23 27.14 -11.94
C ALA A 615 -7.84 28.55 -11.86
N ARG A 616 -7.21 29.57 -12.43
CA ARG A 616 -7.77 30.94 -12.53
C ARG A 616 -8.98 31.00 -13.44
N ASP A 617 -8.96 30.30 -14.57
CA ASP A 617 -10.09 30.23 -15.51
C ASP A 617 -11.32 29.50 -14.92
N LEU A 618 -11.11 28.65 -13.92
CA LEU A 618 -12.16 27.90 -13.22
C LEU A 618 -12.68 28.60 -11.96
N ALA A 619 -12.01 29.65 -11.47
CA ALA A 619 -12.51 30.45 -10.36
C ALA A 619 -13.84 31.10 -10.80
N PRO A 620 -14.91 31.01 -10.00
CA PRO A 620 -16.16 31.66 -10.35
C PRO A 620 -15.88 33.14 -10.52
N SER A 621 -16.06 33.65 -11.72
CA SER A 621 -16.28 35.08 -11.94
C SER A 621 -17.46 35.47 -11.04
N HIS A 622 -17.18 36.06 -9.87
CA HIS A 622 -18.20 36.80 -9.13
C HIS A 622 -18.82 37.78 -10.15
N ILE A 623 -20.08 37.58 -10.54
CA ILE A 623 -21.26 38.10 -9.86
C ILE A 623 -20.97 39.55 -9.47
N ASP A 624 -21.14 40.43 -10.46
CA ASP A 624 -21.43 41.86 -10.25
C ASP A 624 -22.75 42.04 -9.48
#